data_AF-A0AB34GC88-F1
#
_entry.id   AF-A0AB34GC88-F1
#
_cell.length_a   1.000
_cell.length_b   1.000
_cell.length_c   1.000
_cell.angle_alpha   90.00
_cell.angle_beta   90.00
_cell.angle_gamma   90.00
#
_symmetry.space_group_name_H-M   'P 1'
#
loop_
_entity.id
_entity.type
_entity.pdbx_description
1 polymer ?
#
loop_
_entity_poly.entity_id
_entity_poly.type
_entity_poly.pdbx_seq_one_letter_code
_entity_poly.pdbx_strand_id
1 'polypeptide(L)'
;MKVVSTSYSSILKILRFEFHLSYTDKERYENEERPEVQKQMLFDMAKKLPVYTRTGSGAVRFCDRCHLIKPDRCHHCSVCAM
;
A
#
# COMPACT_ATOMS: atom_id res chain seq x y z
N MET A 1 -4.62 -26.23 20.11
CA MET A 1 -3.77 -25.03 20.29
C MET A 1 -2.74 -25.05 19.16
N LYS A 2 -2.95 -24.28 18.08
CA LYS A 2 -2.05 -24.31 16.92
C LYS A 2 -0.88 -23.35 17.17
N VAL A 3 0.32 -23.92 17.09
CA VAL A 3 1.63 -23.28 17.18
C VAL A 3 1.73 -22.23 16.08
N VAL A 4 1.47 -20.95 16.39
CA VAL A 4 1.77 -19.85 15.44
C VAL A 4 3.25 -19.52 15.65
N SER A 5 4.10 -20.23 14.91
CA SER A 5 5.56 -20.06 14.95
C SER A 5 5.95 -18.58 14.82
N THR A 6 6.85 -18.14 15.69
CA THR A 6 7.40 -16.77 15.74
C THR A 6 8.01 -16.29 14.42
N SER A 7 8.34 -17.19 13.47
CA SER A 7 8.87 -16.82 12.15
C SER A 7 7.82 -16.26 11.18
N TYR A 8 6.57 -16.75 11.24
CA TYR A 8 5.48 -16.26 10.37
C TYR A 8 5.08 -14.81 10.70
N SER A 9 5.16 -14.44 11.98
CA SER A 9 4.85 -13.08 12.45
C SER A 9 5.85 -12.04 11.91
N SER A 10 7.13 -12.40 11.84
CA SER A 10 8.19 -11.53 11.30
C SER A 10 8.04 -11.32 9.79
N ILE A 11 7.71 -12.37 9.04
CA ILE A 11 7.50 -12.30 7.57
C ILE A 11 6.25 -11.46 7.24
N LEU A 12 5.15 -11.63 7.98
CA LEU A 12 3.94 -10.81 7.80
C LEU A 12 4.17 -9.34 8.15
N LYS A 13 5.04 -9.04 9.12
CA LYS A 13 5.44 -7.66 9.45
C LYS A 13 6.24 -7.02 8.32
N ILE A 14 7.22 -7.74 7.77
CA ILE A 14 8.05 -7.26 6.65
C ILE A 14 7.17 -6.95 5.44
N LEU A 15 6.26 -7.86 5.07
CA LEU A 15 5.28 -7.66 3.99
C LEU A 15 4.36 -6.45 4.23
N ARG A 16 4.12 -6.06 5.48
CA ARG A 16 3.27 -4.90 5.78
C ARG A 16 4.02 -3.58 5.58
N PHE A 17 5.31 -3.49 5.93
CA PHE A 17 6.09 -2.26 5.78
C PHE A 17 6.32 -1.87 4.32
N GLU A 18 6.54 -2.85 3.44
CA GLU A 18 6.87 -2.58 2.03
C GLU A 18 5.77 -1.84 1.26
N PHE A 19 4.50 -2.01 1.64
CA PHE A 19 3.36 -1.43 0.91
C PHE A 19 2.88 -0.09 1.47
N HIS A 20 3.34 0.31 2.65
CA HIS A 20 2.99 1.61 3.23
C HIS A 20 3.91 2.69 2.66
N LEU A 21 3.38 3.91 2.52
CA LEU A 21 4.24 5.05 2.27
C LEU A 21 5.16 5.24 3.48
N SER A 22 6.43 5.48 3.20
CA SER A 22 7.35 5.99 4.22
C SER A 22 6.83 7.33 4.74
N TYR A 23 7.27 7.75 5.93
CA TYR A 23 6.88 9.04 6.48
C TYR A 23 7.15 10.20 5.50
N THR A 24 8.32 10.18 4.86
CA THR A 24 8.73 11.19 3.86
C THR A 24 7.90 11.13 2.58
N ASP A 25 7.54 9.93 2.10
CA ASP A 25 6.71 9.79 0.90
C ASP A 25 5.27 10.21 1.19
N LYS A 26 4.77 9.94 2.40
CA LYS A 26 3.46 10.38 2.86
C LYS A 26 3.36 11.90 2.87
N GLU A 27 4.30 12.58 3.52
CA GLU A 27 4.34 14.04 3.58
C GLU A 27 4.40 14.66 2.18
N ARG A 28 5.26 14.11 1.30
CA ARG A 28 5.34 14.57 -0.10
C ARG A 28 4.04 14.35 -0.86
N TYR A 29 3.39 13.20 -0.69
CA TYR A 29 2.13 12.89 -1.35
C TYR A 29 1.01 13.82 -0.89
N GLU A 30 0.91 14.09 0.42
CA GLU A 30 -0.12 14.95 1.02
C GLU A 30 0.06 16.42 0.64
N ASN A 31 1.30 16.89 0.50
CA ASN A 31 1.61 18.28 0.13
C ASN A 31 1.62 18.54 -1.38
N GLU A 32 1.57 17.50 -2.22
CA GLU A 32 1.54 17.67 -3.67
C GLU A 32 0.12 17.93 -4.16
N GLU A 33 -0.12 19.12 -4.70
CA GLU A 33 -1.45 19.54 -5.19
C GLU A 33 -1.78 18.97 -6.58
N ARG A 34 -0.76 18.56 -7.36
CA ARG A 34 -0.95 18.07 -8.74
C ARG A 34 -1.28 16.56 -8.75
N PRO A 35 -2.49 16.16 -9.18
CA PRO A 35 -2.90 14.75 -9.17
C PRO A 35 -2.02 13.84 -10.06
N GLU A 36 -1.47 14.38 -11.13
CA GLU A 36 -0.61 13.66 -12.08
C GLU A 36 0.70 13.25 -11.42
N VAL A 37 1.26 14.13 -10.57
CA VAL A 37 2.49 13.86 -9.83
C VAL A 37 2.23 12.85 -8.73
N GLN A 38 1.11 12.98 -7.99
CA GLN A 38 0.69 11.96 -7.03
C GLN A 38 0.55 10.57 -7.66
N LYS A 39 -0.11 10.47 -8.83
CA LYS A 39 -0.22 9.22 -9.58
C LYS A 39 1.14 8.66 -9.98
N GLN A 40 2.06 9.52 -10.44
CA GLN A 40 3.40 9.11 -10.83
C GLN A 40 4.21 8.58 -9.65
N MET A 41 4.14 9.24 -8.48
CA MET A 41 4.77 8.77 -7.24
C MET A 41 4.27 7.37 -6.85
N LEU A 42 2.95 7.19 -6.81
CA LEU A 42 2.35 5.88 -6.49
C LEU A 42 2.76 4.80 -7.52
N PHE A 43 2.88 5.17 -8.79
CA PHE A 43 3.31 4.26 -9.85
C PHE A 43 4.76 3.82 -9.69
N ASP A 44 5.68 4.74 -9.40
CA ASP A 44 7.10 4.42 -9.23
C ASP A 44 7.37 3.61 -7.96
N MET A 45 6.56 3.78 -6.92
CA MET A 45 6.54 2.89 -5.77
C MET A 45 6.00 1.51 -6.13
N ALA A 46 4.84 1.44 -6.79
CA ALA A 46 4.19 0.19 -7.15
C ALA A 46 5.06 -0.71 -8.05
N LYS A 47 5.91 -0.14 -8.90
CA LYS A 47 6.88 -0.90 -9.74
C LYS A 47 7.86 -1.74 -8.92
N LYS A 48 8.13 -1.36 -7.68
CA LYS A 48 9.06 -2.05 -6.77
C LYS A 48 8.36 -3.13 -5.93
N LEU A 49 7.04 -3.21 -6.01
CA LEU A 49 6.20 -4.11 -5.22
C LEU A 49 5.62 -5.24 -6.09
N PRO A 50 5.34 -6.42 -5.52
CA PRO A 50 4.69 -7.51 -6.24
C PRO A 50 3.17 -7.24 -6.40
N VAL A 51 2.81 -6.21 -7.18
CA VAL A 51 1.42 -5.80 -7.47
C VAL A 51 1.13 -5.80 -8.97
N TYR A 52 0.30 -6.74 -9.40
CA TYR A 52 0.00 -6.96 -10.82
C TYR A 52 -1.37 -6.40 -11.21
N THR A 53 -2.22 -6.09 -10.23
CA THR A 53 -3.56 -5.54 -10.49
C THR A 53 -3.57 -4.00 -10.51
N ARG A 54 -4.55 -3.43 -11.22
CA ARG A 54 -4.81 -1.98 -11.34
C ARG A 54 -6.30 -1.69 -11.13
N THR A 55 -6.67 -0.42 -11.00
CA THR A 55 -8.08 0.01 -11.04
C THR A 55 -8.66 -0.16 -12.45
N GLY A 56 -9.98 0.00 -12.61
CA GLY A 56 -10.62 -0.03 -13.94
C GLY A 56 -10.11 1.06 -14.90
N SER A 57 -9.56 2.16 -14.36
CA SER A 57 -8.90 3.22 -15.13
C SER A 57 -7.40 3.00 -15.36
N GLY A 58 -6.84 1.86 -14.94
CA GLY A 58 -5.41 1.55 -15.06
C GLY A 58 -4.51 2.16 -13.98
N ALA A 59 -5.07 2.90 -13.01
CA ALA A 59 -4.29 3.51 -11.93
C ALA A 59 -3.84 2.48 -10.89
N VAL A 60 -2.80 2.84 -10.12
CA VAL A 60 -2.36 2.06 -8.95
C VAL A 60 -3.49 2.00 -7.92
N ARG A 61 -3.72 0.81 -7.36
CA ARG A 61 -4.70 0.63 -6.30
C ARG A 61 -4.14 1.20 -5.00
N PHE A 62 -4.61 2.37 -4.58
CA PHE A 62 -4.17 3.04 -3.36
C PHE A 62 -5.29 3.14 -2.32
N CYS A 63 -4.93 3.27 -1.04
CA CYS A 63 -5.84 3.58 0.05
C CYS A 63 -5.40 4.87 0.75
N ASP A 64 -6.16 5.95 0.59
CA ASP A 64 -5.84 7.24 1.22
C ASP A 64 -5.92 7.18 2.75
N ARG A 65 -6.85 6.39 3.31
CA ARG A 65 -7.01 6.26 4.77
C ARG A 65 -5.84 5.55 5.44
N CYS A 66 -5.31 4.53 4.77
CA CYS A 66 -4.24 3.71 5.33
C CYS A 66 -2.85 4.15 4.82
N HIS A 67 -2.79 5.08 3.85
CA HIS A 67 -1.59 5.48 3.12
C HIS A 67 -0.76 4.28 2.65
N LEU A 68 -1.42 3.33 1.97
CA LEU A 68 -0.78 2.12 1.46
C LEU A 68 -1.21 1.81 0.03
N ILE A 69 -0.28 1.26 -0.74
CA ILE A 69 -0.57 0.62 -2.02
C ILE A 69 -1.24 -0.72 -1.71
N LYS A 70 -2.45 -0.93 -2.22
CA LYS A 70 -3.24 -2.15 -1.94
C LYS A 70 -2.61 -3.34 -2.67
N PRO A 71 -2.21 -4.40 -1.95
CA PRO A 71 -1.82 -5.65 -2.59
C PRO A 71 -2.96 -6.24 -3.44
N ASP A 72 -2.61 -7.15 -4.34
CA ASP A 72 -3.59 -7.80 -5.20
C ASP A 72 -4.66 -8.52 -4.38
N ARG A 73 -5.93 -8.28 -4.74
CA ARG A 73 -7.15 -8.77 -4.06
C ARG A 73 -7.39 -8.22 -2.64
N CYS A 74 -6.58 -7.29 -2.15
CA CYS A 74 -6.86 -6.60 -0.89
C CYS A 74 -7.82 -5.41 -1.08
N HIS A 75 -8.62 -5.15 -0.04
CA HIS A 75 -9.52 -4.01 0.07
C HIS A 75 -9.49 -3.47 1.50
N HIS A 76 -9.81 -2.19 1.65
CA HIS A 76 -10.03 -1.58 2.96
C HIS A 76 -11.46 -1.86 3.39
N CYS A 77 -11.64 -2.46 4.56
CA CYS A 77 -12.95 -2.65 5.17
C CYS A 77 -13.21 -1.49 6.14
N SER A 78 -14.23 -0.69 5.87
CA SER A 78 -14.61 0.43 6.74
C SER A 78 -15.08 -0.01 8.14
N VAL A 79 -15.60 -1.24 8.27
CA VAL A 79 -16.02 -1.80 9.56
C VAL A 79 -14.81 -2.23 10.39
N CYS A 80 -13.83 -2.86 9.75
CA CYS A 80 -12.62 -3.33 10.44
C CYS A 80 -11.53 -2.25 10.57
N ALA A 81 -11.65 -1.15 9.82
CA ALA A 81 -10.65 -0.10 9.67
C ALA A 81 -9.26 -0.62 9.25
N MET A 82 -9.23 -1.67 8.42
CA MET A 82 -8.03 -2.34 7.91
C MET A 82 -8.13 -2.62 6.42
#